data_AF-A0A1E9VV63-F1
#
_entry.id   AF-A0A1E9VV63-F1
#
_cell.length_a   1.000
_cell.length_b   1.000
_cell.length_c   1.000
_cell.angle_alpha   90.00
_cell.angle_beta   90.00
_cell.angle_gamma   90.00
#
_symmetry.space_group_name_H-M   'P 1'
#
loop_
_entity.id
_entity.type
_entity.pdbx_description
1 polymer ?
#
loop_
_entity_poly.entity_id
_entity_poly.type
_entity_poly.pdbx_seq_one_letter_code
_entity_poly.pdbx_strand_id
1 'polypeptide(L)'
;MKKGFWSSLFGNQCGPNSADIAKDRLKVIVASHDRLNTRLTADRIEQMKREILAVVNKYVNGVNIDDLNINHRHEDNLDMLEMNISLPDRK
;
A
#
# COMPACT_ATOMS: atom_id res chain seq x y z
N MET A 1 0.58 -20.04 19.68
CA MET A 1 -0.53 -19.55 18.81
C MET A 1 0.08 -18.60 17.78
N LYS A 2 0.11 -18.99 16.50
CA LYS A 2 0.67 -18.14 15.44
C LYS A 2 -0.26 -16.94 15.27
N LYS A 3 0.21 -15.73 15.56
CA LYS A 3 -0.54 -14.50 15.29
C LYS A 3 -0.86 -14.48 13.79
N GLY A 4 -2.13 -14.29 13.44
CA GLY A 4 -2.55 -14.23 12.04
C GLY A 4 -1.87 -13.06 11.32
N PHE A 5 -1.42 -13.30 10.09
CA PHE A 5 -0.83 -12.30 9.21
C PHE A 5 -1.59 -10.95 9.22
N TRP A 6 -2.93 -11.04 9.18
CA TRP A 6 -3.82 -9.87 9.16
C TRP A 6 -3.82 -9.05 10.45
N SER A 7 -3.58 -9.66 11.62
CA SER A 7 -3.58 -8.93 12.89
C SER A 7 -2.29 -8.15 13.14
N SER A 8 -1.18 -8.50 12.47
CA SER A 8 0.06 -7.72 12.49
C SER A 8 0.04 -6.55 11.51
N LEU A 9 -0.87 -6.57 10.51
CA LEU A 9 -0.94 -5.57 9.45
C LEU A 9 -2.01 -4.51 9.68
N PHE A 10 -3.13 -4.87 10.33
CA PHE A 10 -4.26 -3.97 10.57
C PHE A 10 -4.60 -3.78 12.05
N GLY A 11 -3.79 -4.33 12.96
CA GLY A 11 -3.96 -4.15 14.40
C GLY A 11 -3.59 -2.72 14.83
N ASN A 12 -4.58 -1.83 14.92
CA ASN A 12 -4.41 -0.48 15.47
C ASN A 12 -4.17 -0.53 16.99
N GLN A 13 -3.16 0.20 17.46
CA GLN A 13 -3.08 0.68 18.84
C GLN A 13 -4.08 1.83 18.99
N CYS A 14 -5.30 1.54 19.44
CA CYS A 14 -6.31 2.56 19.75
C CYS A 14 -5.95 3.27 21.06
N GLY A 15 -5.21 4.39 20.97
CA GLY A 15 -5.15 5.41 22.01
C GLY A 15 -5.80 6.70 21.49
N PRO A 16 -6.55 7.46 22.32
CA PRO A 16 -7.24 8.65 21.86
C PRO A 16 -6.19 9.74 21.65
N ASN A 17 -5.92 10.11 20.40
CA ASN A 17 -5.08 11.28 20.14
C ASN A 17 -5.53 11.98 18.87
N SER A 18 -5.57 13.30 19.00
CA SER A 18 -5.74 14.39 18.04
C SER A 18 -4.95 14.32 16.72
N ALA A 19 -4.42 13.16 16.35
CA ALA A 19 -3.78 12.84 15.08
C ALA A 19 -4.77 12.36 14.00
N ASP A 20 -6.06 12.19 14.31
CA ASP A 20 -7.11 11.94 13.29
C ASP A 20 -7.29 13.12 12.32
N ILE A 21 -6.70 14.29 12.62
CA ILE A 21 -6.58 15.43 11.69
C ILE A 21 -5.36 15.26 10.76
N ALA A 22 -4.43 14.36 11.06
CA ALA A 22 -3.18 14.18 10.32
C ALA A 22 -3.29 13.09 9.25
N LYS A 23 -3.73 13.52 8.05
CA LYS A 23 -3.60 12.86 6.74
C LYS A 23 -4.12 11.43 6.65
N ASP A 24 -5.26 11.26 5.99
CA ASP A 24 -5.74 9.96 5.55
C ASP A 24 -4.67 9.25 4.68
N ARG A 25 -4.40 7.97 4.96
CA ARG A 25 -3.40 7.16 4.24
C ARG A 25 -4.03 5.86 3.72
N LEU A 26 -3.84 5.58 2.42
CA LEU A 26 -4.22 4.30 1.85
C LEU A 26 -3.01 3.35 1.82
N LYS A 27 -3.17 2.16 2.41
CA LYS A 27 -2.17 1.10 2.40
C LYS A 27 -2.62 -0.05 1.51
N VAL A 28 -1.84 -0.37 0.47
CA VAL A 28 -2.08 -1.50 -0.45
C VAL A 28 -0.97 -2.52 -0.27
N ILE A 29 -1.34 -3.81 -0.15
CA ILE A 29 -0.39 -4.91 -0.01
C ILE A 29 -0.66 -5.92 -1.12
N VAL A 30 0.36 -6.21 -1.93
CA VAL A 30 0.32 -7.27 -2.96
C VAL A 30 1.31 -8.34 -2.54
N ALA A 31 0.85 -9.58 -2.41
CA ALA A 31 1.69 -10.73 -2.14
C ALA A 31 1.58 -11.72 -3.30
N SER A 32 2.73 -12.12 -3.86
CA SER A 32 2.79 -13.15 -4.88
C SER A 32 3.70 -14.29 -4.41
N HIS A 33 3.32 -15.52 -4.72
CA HIS A 33 4.14 -16.71 -4.50
C HIS A 33 4.85 -17.08 -5.81
N ASP A 34 6.02 -17.72 -5.76
CA ASP A 34 6.99 -17.96 -6.86
C ASP A 34 6.48 -18.83 -8.04
N ARG A 35 5.36 -18.42 -8.65
CA ARG A 35 4.94 -18.83 -9.97
C ARG A 35 5.54 -17.81 -10.93
N LEU A 36 6.38 -18.27 -11.86
CA LEU A 36 7.10 -17.46 -12.88
C LEU A 36 6.24 -16.36 -13.54
N ASN A 37 4.94 -16.58 -13.70
CA ASN A 37 4.00 -15.63 -14.34
C ASN A 37 3.48 -14.51 -13.42
N THR A 38 3.74 -14.57 -12.11
CA THR A 38 3.22 -13.63 -11.10
C THR A 38 4.31 -12.80 -10.42
N ARG A 39 5.56 -12.93 -10.86
CA ARG A 39 6.69 -12.15 -10.32
C ARG A 39 6.45 -10.65 -10.44
N LEU A 40 6.76 -9.94 -9.38
CA LEU A 40 6.71 -8.47 -9.28
C LEU A 40 7.98 -7.88 -9.93
N THR A 41 8.04 -7.92 -11.26
CA THR A 41 9.11 -7.24 -12.01
C THR A 41 9.00 -5.72 -11.87
N ALA A 42 10.12 -5.00 -12.05
CA ALA A 42 10.14 -3.54 -11.95
C ALA A 42 9.09 -2.88 -12.87
N ASP A 43 8.99 -3.32 -14.12
CA ASP A 43 8.01 -2.78 -15.08
C ASP A 43 6.56 -3.00 -14.63
N ARG A 44 6.26 -4.15 -14.03
CA ARG A 44 4.93 -4.45 -13.49
C ARG A 44 4.62 -3.59 -12.28
N ILE A 45 5.59 -3.39 -11.39
CA ILE A 45 5.45 -2.50 -10.23
C ILE A 45 5.13 -1.07 -10.70
N GLU A 46 5.86 -0.58 -11.70
CA GLU A 46 5.60 0.74 -12.28
C GLU A 46 4.24 0.83 -12.98
N GLN A 47 3.79 -0.24 -13.64
CA GLN A 47 2.44 -0.29 -14.21
C GLN A 47 1.36 -0.26 -13.12
N MET A 48 1.48 -1.10 -12.08
CA MET A 48 0.54 -1.13 -10.96
C MET A 48 0.48 0.21 -10.22
N LYS A 49 1.62 0.89 -10.06
CA LYS A 49 1.70 2.23 -9.48
C LYS A 49 0.80 3.21 -10.24
N ARG A 50 0.88 3.23 -11.57
CA ARG A 50 0.06 4.10 -12.43
C ARG A 50 -1.41 3.73 -12.38
N GLU A 51 -1.73 2.43 -12.43
CA GLU A 51 -3.11 1.94 -12.39
C GLU A 51 -3.79 2.27 -11.07
N ILE A 52 -3.12 2.05 -9.94
CA ILE A 52 -3.63 2.37 -8.61
C ILE A 52 -3.80 3.89 -8.46
N LEU A 53 -2.82 4.68 -8.89
CA LEU A 53 -2.92 6.15 -8.87
C LEU A 53 -4.12 6.62 -9.69
N ALA A 54 -4.34 6.06 -10.88
CA ALA A 54 -5.48 6.40 -11.72
C ALA A 54 -6.81 6.04 -11.07
N VAL A 55 -6.89 4.89 -10.37
CA VAL A 55 -8.09 4.50 -9.63
C VAL A 55 -8.33 5.40 -8.43
N VAL A 56 -7.29 5.70 -7.64
CA VAL A 56 -7.40 6.60 -6.47
C VAL A 56 -7.85 7.98 -6.91
N ASN A 57 -7.28 8.53 -7.98
CA ASN A 57 -7.66 9.83 -8.53
C ASN A 57 -9.12 9.90 -9.03
N LYS A 58 -9.80 8.77 -9.25
CA LYS A 58 -11.25 8.78 -9.53
C LYS A 58 -12.09 9.13 -8.31
N TYR A 59 -11.57 8.93 -7.10
CA TYR A 59 -12.29 9.10 -5.83
C TYR A 59 -11.70 10.17 -4.90
N VAL A 60 -10.43 10.50 -5.10
CA VAL A 60 -9.68 11.51 -4.34
C VAL A 60 -8.86 12.34 -5.31
N ASN A 61 -9.27 13.59 -5.54
CA ASN A 61 -8.58 14.48 -6.47
C ASN A 61 -7.24 14.94 -5.91
N GLY A 62 -6.21 14.99 -6.76
CA GLY A 62 -4.96 15.65 -6.46
C GLY A 62 -3.89 14.76 -5.82
N VAL A 63 -3.99 13.44 -5.98
CA VAL A 63 -2.92 12.51 -5.59
C VAL A 63 -1.91 12.44 -6.74
N ASN A 64 -0.63 12.71 -6.46
CA ASN A 64 0.45 12.59 -7.42
C ASN A 64 1.31 11.35 -7.16
N ILE A 65 2.16 11.00 -8.12
CA ILE A 65 3.09 9.88 -8.03
C ILE A 65 4.12 10.04 -6.91
N ASP A 66 4.39 11.29 -6.51
CA ASP A 66 5.31 11.65 -5.43
C ASP A 66 4.69 11.39 -4.04
N ASP A 67 3.36 11.28 -3.96
CA ASP A 67 2.64 10.93 -2.73
C ASP A 67 2.64 9.41 -2.47
N LEU A 68 3.24 8.63 -3.39
CA LEU A 68 3.33 7.17 -3.33
C LEU A 68 4.70 6.74 -2.81
N ASN A 69 4.70 6.05 -1.67
CA ASN A 69 5.86 5.35 -1.16
C ASN A 69 5.68 3.84 -1.35
N ILE A 70 6.65 3.19 -1.99
CA ILE A 70 6.62 1.76 -2.30
C ILE A 70 7.76 1.06 -1.55
N ASN A 71 7.41 -0.02 -0.86
CA ASN A 71 8.35 -0.91 -0.18
C ASN A 71 8.18 -2.32 -0.73
N HIS A 72 9.19 -2.82 -1.43
CA HIS A 72 9.22 -4.18 -1.95
C HIS A 72 10.09 -5.04 -1.04
N ARG A 73 9.52 -6.12 -0.49
CA ARG A 73 10.23 -7.08 0.35
C ARG A 73 10.14 -8.46 -0.27
N HIS A 74 11.28 -9.14 -0.32
CA HIS A 74 11.36 -10.54 -0.68
C HIS A 74 11.64 -11.35 0.60
N GLU A 75 10.74 -12.26 0.97
CA GLU A 75 10.91 -13.12 2.15
C GLU A 75 10.60 -14.56 1.75
N ASP A 76 11.61 -15.44 1.84
CA ASP A 76 11.60 -16.83 1.39
C ASP A 76 11.10 -17.01 -0.05
N ASN A 77 9.82 -17.37 -0.22
CA ASN A 77 9.13 -17.62 -1.50
C ASN A 77 7.98 -16.63 -1.74
N LEU A 78 7.97 -15.51 -1.03
CA LEU A 78 6.94 -14.48 -1.10
C LEU A 78 7.56 -13.15 -1.52
N ASP A 79 7.09 -12.64 -2.66
CA ASP A 79 7.30 -11.25 -3.04
C ASP A 79 6.15 -10.40 -2.49
N MET A 80 6.48 -9.43 -1.63
CA MET A 80 5.52 -8.53 -0.99
C MET A 80 5.78 -7.08 -1.41
N LEU A 81 4.76 -6.45 -2.00
CA LEU A 81 4.75 -5.02 -2.32
C LEU A 81 3.81 -4.28 -1.36
N GLU A 82 4.37 -3.37 -0.59
CA GLU A 82 3.63 -2.44 0.26
C GLU A 82 3.64 -1.06 -0.40
N MET A 83 2.46 -0.51 -0.70
CA MET A 83 2.30 0.84 -1.24
C MET A 83 1.53 1.70 -0.25
N ASN A 84 2.11 2.83 0.10
CA ASN A 84 1.55 3.83 0.99
C ASN A 84 1.27 5.10 0.20
N ILE A 85 0.01 5.52 0.18
CA ILE A 85 -0.45 6.70 -0.55
C ILE A 85 -0.88 7.75 0.48
N SER A 86 -0.28 8.92 0.42
CA SER A 86 -0.75 10.08 1.20
C SER A 86 -1.93 10.70 0.45
N LEU A 87 -3.09 10.77 1.10
CA LEU A 87 -4.24 11.43 0.48
C LEU A 87 -4.21 12.93 0.84
N PRO A 88 -4.52 13.81 -0.12
CA PRO A 88 -4.69 15.22 0.16
C PRO A 88 -5.93 15.45 1.04
N ASP A 89 -5.87 16.45 1.91
CA ASP A 89 -7.00 16.83 2.75
C ASP A 89 -8.19 17.23 1.87
N ARG A 90 -9.35 16.63 2.13
CA ARG A 90 -10.62 17.10 1.57
C ARG A 90 -10.94 18.44 2.23
N LYS A 91 -10.80 19.53 1.47
CA LYS A 91 -11.40 20.82 1.87
C LYS A 91 -12.92 20.74 1.81
#